data_AF-A0A950HLS7-F1
#
_entry.id   AF-A0A950HLS7-F1
#
_cell.length_a   1.000
_cell.length_b   1.000
_cell.length_c   1.000
_cell.angle_alpha   90.00
_cell.angle_beta   90.00
_cell.angle_gamma   90.00
#
_symmetry.space_group_name_H-M   'P 1'
#
loop_
_entity.id
_entity.type
_entity.pdbx_description
1 polymer ?
#
loop_
_entity_poly.entity_id
_entity_poly.type
_entity_poly.pdbx_seq_one_letter_code
_entity_poly.pdbx_strand_id
1 'polypeptide(L)'
;MDGLRRARLSRPPDFSIQIGDVHALWQTADAILVEYTERQKFGSEFSIRRSTALLTRSPDAPGGVQWRHLQETWMRPERKDDLIQAERGREA
;
A
#
# COMPACT_ATOMS: atom_id res chain seq x y z
N MET A 1 8.92 3.38 -25.00
CA MET A 1 8.98 4.27 -23.81
C MET A 1 7.80 5.25 -23.71
N ASP A 2 7.10 5.58 -24.80
CA ASP A 2 6.00 6.55 -24.77
C ASP A 2 4.72 6.11 -24.04
N GLY A 3 4.48 4.81 -23.93
CA GLY A 3 3.31 4.27 -23.19
C GLY A 3 3.37 4.56 -21.69
N LEU A 4 4.55 4.42 -21.07
CA LEU A 4 4.76 4.68 -19.64
C LEU A 4 4.56 6.15 -19.28
N ARG A 5 5.01 7.07 -20.14
CA ARG A 5 4.78 8.51 -19.93
C ARG A 5 3.31 8.87 -20.05
N ARG A 6 2.58 8.29 -21.02
CA ARG A 6 1.14 8.50 -21.18
C ARG A 6 0.31 7.92 -20.03
N ALA A 7 0.76 6.86 -19.38
CA ALA A 7 0.06 6.25 -18.25
C ALA A 7 0.18 7.05 -16.95
N ARG A 8 1.15 7.98 -16.85
CA ARG A 8 1.35 8.78 -15.65
C ARG A 8 0.14 9.69 -15.43
N LEU A 9 -0.48 9.57 -14.24
CA LEU A 9 -1.66 10.35 -13.86
C LEU A 9 -2.85 10.19 -14.83
N SER A 10 -2.90 9.11 -15.62
CA SER A 10 -3.96 8.90 -16.61
C SER A 10 -5.23 8.27 -16.02
N ARG A 11 -5.25 7.99 -14.71
CA ARG A 11 -6.43 7.43 -14.04
C ARG A 11 -7.48 8.54 -13.84
N PRO A 12 -8.77 8.24 -14.04
CA PRO A 12 -9.85 9.21 -13.90
C PRO A 12 -10.08 9.63 -12.44
N PRO A 13 -10.85 10.72 -12.20
CA PRO A 13 -11.00 11.33 -10.87
C PRO A 13 -11.62 10.45 -9.79
N ASP A 14 -12.36 9.40 -10.17
CA ASP A 14 -12.97 8.44 -9.26
C ASP A 14 -12.01 7.32 -8.83
N PHE A 15 -10.79 7.30 -9.37
CA PHE A 15 -9.71 6.46 -8.88
C PHE A 15 -9.21 6.97 -7.53
N SER A 16 -9.19 6.09 -6.53
CA SER A 16 -8.65 6.41 -5.21
C SER A 16 -7.76 5.30 -4.67
N ILE A 17 -6.75 5.72 -3.90
CA ILE A 17 -5.85 4.84 -3.15
C ILE A 17 -5.95 5.25 -1.68
N GLN A 18 -6.21 4.29 -0.82
CA GLN A 18 -6.19 4.47 0.64
C GLN A 18 -5.11 3.56 1.23
N ILE A 19 -4.23 4.16 2.04
CA ILE A 19 -3.19 3.45 2.78
C ILE A 19 -3.62 3.40 4.25
N GLY A 20 -3.55 2.22 4.86
CA GLY A 20 -3.86 2.01 6.27
C GLY A 20 -3.00 0.90 6.87
N ASP A 21 -3.20 0.62 8.15
CA ASP A 21 -2.54 -0.50 8.85
C ASP A 21 -1.01 -0.48 8.68
N VAL A 22 -0.41 0.71 8.83
CA VAL A 22 1.02 0.92 8.57
C VAL A 22 1.85 0.50 9.78
N HIS A 23 2.80 -0.39 9.58
CA HIS A 23 3.66 -0.93 10.62
C HIS A 23 5.13 -0.92 10.19
N ALA A 24 6.02 -0.45 11.06
CA ALA A 24 7.45 -0.64 10.89
C ALA A 24 7.82 -2.06 11.31
N LEU A 25 8.29 -2.88 10.37
CA LEU A 25 8.73 -4.26 10.66
C LEU A 25 10.18 -4.30 11.11
N TRP A 26 11.02 -3.42 10.56
CA TRP A 26 12.44 -3.32 10.86
C TRP A 26 12.96 -1.92 10.51
N GLN A 27 13.93 -1.41 11.28
CA GLN A 27 14.53 -0.10 11.02
C GLN A 27 16.00 -0.05 11.44
N THR A 28 16.76 0.80 10.75
CA THR A 28 18.11 1.24 11.10
C THR A 28 18.19 2.78 10.99
N ALA A 29 19.38 3.37 11.13
CA ALA A 29 19.58 4.80 10.95
C ALA A 29 19.19 5.30 9.54
N ASP A 30 19.40 4.47 8.51
CA ASP A 30 19.28 4.87 7.11
C ASP A 30 18.27 4.04 6.29
N ALA A 31 17.58 3.09 6.91
CA ALA A 31 16.63 2.22 6.23
C ALA A 31 15.44 1.84 7.11
N ILE A 32 14.28 1.62 6.49
CA ILE A 32 13.09 1.08 7.13
C ILE A 32 12.38 0.10 6.21
N LEU A 33 11.94 -1.02 6.78
CA LEU A 33 11.02 -1.96 6.16
C LEU A 33 9.64 -1.73 6.76
N VAL A 34 8.68 -1.33 5.92
CA VAL A 34 7.30 -1.06 6.35
C VAL A 34 6.35 -2.07 5.73
N GLU A 35 5.37 -2.52 6.51
CA GLU A 35 4.16 -3.17 6.02
C GLU A 35 3.02 -2.14 6.01
N TYR A 36 2.16 -2.20 4.99
CA TYR A 36 0.91 -1.45 4.96
C TYR A 36 -0.14 -2.18 4.15
N THR A 37 -1.42 -1.86 4.39
CA THR A 37 -2.52 -2.28 3.53
C THR A 37 -2.90 -1.15 2.59
N GLU A 38 -2.98 -1.45 1.31
CA GLU A 38 -3.46 -0.55 0.27
C GLU A 38 -4.81 -1.01 -0.26
N ARG A 39 -5.76 -0.08 -0.32
CA ARG A 39 -7.10 -0.26 -0.86
C ARG A 39 -7.27 0.65 -2.06
N GLN A 40 -7.45 0.08 -3.25
CA GLN A 40 -7.68 0.84 -4.47
C GLN A 40 -9.12 0.67 -4.96
N LYS A 41 -9.75 1.78 -5.34
CA LYS A 41 -11.08 1.80 -5.97
C LYS A 41 -11.01 2.46 -7.33
N PHE A 42 -11.70 1.86 -8.31
CA PHE A 42 -11.83 2.38 -9.66
C PHE A 42 -13.24 2.04 -10.19
N GLY A 43 -14.12 3.04 -10.33
CA GLY A 43 -15.53 2.78 -10.60
C GLY A 43 -16.16 1.83 -9.57
N SER A 44 -16.69 0.71 -10.05
CA SER A 44 -17.22 -0.39 -9.22
C SER A 44 -16.18 -1.43 -8.81
N GLU A 45 -14.97 -1.37 -9.37
CA GLU A 45 -13.89 -2.30 -9.04
C GLU A 45 -13.16 -1.88 -7.77
N PHE A 46 -12.81 -2.87 -6.96
CA PHE A 46 -12.08 -2.68 -5.73
C PHE A 46 -11.01 -3.76 -5.58
N SER A 47 -9.82 -3.38 -5.13
CA SER A 47 -8.76 -4.33 -4.80
C SER A 47 -8.10 -3.94 -3.47
N ILE A 48 -7.75 -4.94 -2.70
CA ILE A 48 -6.95 -4.78 -1.48
C ILE A 48 -5.66 -5.55 -1.67
N ARG A 49 -4.54 -4.96 -1.24
CA ARG A 49 -3.25 -5.65 -1.18
C ARG A 49 -2.57 -5.34 0.15
N ARG A 50 -1.85 -6.33 0.65
CA ARG A 50 -0.84 -6.13 1.68
C ARG A 50 0.48 -5.90 0.98
N SER A 51 1.19 -4.87 1.39
CA SER A 51 2.45 -4.45 0.79
C SER A 51 3.56 -4.40 1.82
N THR A 52 4.75 -4.79 1.42
CA THR A 52 5.99 -4.61 2.20
C THR A 52 6.96 -3.81 1.36
N ALA A 53 7.40 -2.66 1.87
CA ALA A 53 8.30 -1.75 1.16
C ALA A 53 9.60 -1.53 1.95
N LEU A 54 10.73 -1.66 1.27
CA LEU A 54 12.04 -1.26 1.79
C LEU A 54 12.38 0.13 1.27
N LEU A 55 12.54 1.07 2.19
CA LEU A 55 12.91 2.45 1.93
C LEU A 55 14.28 2.72 2.53
N THR A 56 15.12 3.48 1.84
CA THR A 56 16.38 4.01 2.39
C THR A 56 16.39 5.53 2.34
N ARG A 57 17.05 6.17 3.31
CA ARG A 57 17.28 7.61 3.31
C ARG A 57 17.98 8.04 2.03
N SER A 58 17.48 9.12 1.42
CA SER A 58 18.06 9.76 0.25
C SER A 58 17.65 11.23 0.25
N PRO A 59 18.52 12.15 0.72
CA PRO A 59 18.18 13.56 0.88
C PRO A 59 17.68 14.24 -0.40
N ASP A 60 18.16 13.77 -1.56
CA ASP A 60 17.83 14.34 -2.87
C ASP A 60 16.54 13.74 -3.48
N ALA A 61 15.97 12.70 -2.86
CA ALA A 61 14.74 12.08 -3.32
C ALA A 61 13.50 12.83 -2.79
N PRO A 62 12.38 12.86 -3.53
CA PRO A 62 11.12 13.37 -3.01
C PRO A 62 10.73 12.67 -1.70
N GLY A 63 10.47 13.45 -0.65
CA GLY A 63 10.17 12.92 0.69
C GLY A 63 11.38 12.39 1.46
N GLY A 64 12.61 12.61 0.98
CA GLY A 64 13.85 12.25 1.68
C GLY A 64 14.17 10.75 1.70
N VAL A 65 13.43 9.94 0.94
CA VAL A 65 13.58 8.49 0.87
C VAL A 65 13.56 8.00 -0.57
N GLN A 66 14.30 6.93 -0.83
CA GLN A 66 14.23 6.21 -2.09
C GLN A 66 13.66 4.81 -1.88
N TRP A 67 12.86 4.38 -2.82
CA TRP A 67 12.28 3.04 -2.86
C TRP A 67 13.34 2.06 -3.35
N ARG A 68 13.61 1.02 -2.57
CA ARG A 68 14.58 -0.05 -2.94
C ARG A 68 13.89 -1.32 -3.37
N HIS A 69 12.81 -1.67 -2.67
CA HIS A 69 12.04 -2.87 -2.94
C HIS A 69 10.58 -2.68 -2.56
N LEU A 70 9.69 -3.35 -3.27
CA LEU A 70 8.28 -3.45 -2.98
C LEU A 70 7.82 -4.86 -3.33
N GLN A 71 7.21 -5.52 -2.36
CA GLN A 71 6.48 -6.77 -2.56
C GLN A 71 5.01 -6.54 -2.24
N GLU A 72 4.14 -7.06 -3.08
CA GLU A 72 2.69 -6.91 -2.93
C GLU A 72 2.03 -8.28 -2.96
N THR A 73 1.01 -8.46 -2.13
CA THR A 73 0.15 -9.65 -2.14
C THR A 73 -1.30 -9.19 -2.19
N TRP A 74 -1.99 -9.55 -3.27
CA TRP A 74 -3.42 -9.26 -3.44
C TRP A 74 -4.21 -10.09 -2.45
N MET A 75 -5.03 -9.41 -1.66
CA MET A 75 -5.94 -10.06 -0.73
C MET A 75 -7.28 -10.28 -1.44
N ARG A 76 -7.96 -11.38 -1.11
CA ARG A 76 -9.36 -11.52 -1.52
C ARG A 76 -10.14 -10.37 -0.87
N PRO A 77 -11.14 -9.79 -1.57
CA PRO A 77 -12.02 -8.82 -0.94
C PRO A 77 -12.61 -9.44 0.32
N GLU A 78 -12.51 -8.74 1.44
CA GLU A 78 -13.02 -9.20 2.73
C GLU A 78 -14.51 -9.52 2.56
N ARG A 79 -14.92 -10.77 2.84
CA ARG A 79 -16.34 -11.08 2.89
C ARG A 79 -16.88 -10.42 4.16
N LYS A 80 -18.13 -9.98 4.11
CA LYS A 80 -18.80 -9.33 5.24
C LYS A 80 -18.72 -10.16 6.54
N ASP A 81 -18.65 -11.49 6.41
CA ASP A 81 -18.53 -12.43 7.52
C ASP A 81 -17.14 -12.44 8.18
N ASP A 82 -16.08 -12.11 7.41
CA ASP A 82 -14.70 -12.11 7.89
C ASP A 82 -14.44 -10.89 8.81
N LEU A 83 -15.12 -9.77 8.56
CA LEU A 83 -15.08 -8.55 9.38
C LEU A 83 -15.67 -8.75 10.79
N ILE A 84 -16.79 -9.46 10.89
CA ILE A 84 -17.47 -9.72 12.16
C ILE A 84 -16.60 -10.57 13.11
N GLN A 85 -15.77 -11.46 12.55
CA GLN A 85 -14.86 -12.29 13.36
C GLN A 85 -13.62 -11.52 13.81
N ALA A 86 -13.07 -10.63 12.96
CA ALA A 86 -11.92 -9.80 13.30
C ALA A 86 -12.21 -8.77 14.40
N GLU A 87 -13.44 -8.27 14.49
CA GLU A 87 -13.88 -7.38 15.58
C GLU A 87 -14.00 -8.15 16.91
N ARG A 88 -14.60 -9.34 16.90
CA ARG A 88 -14.73 -10.20 18.10
C ARG A 88 -13.40 -10.67 18.67
N GLY A 89 -12.41 -10.92 17.81
CA GLY A 89 -11.06 -11.34 18.25
C GLY A 89 -10.20 -10.21 18.81
N ARG A 90 -10.60 -8.94 18.69
CA ARG A 90 -9.90 -7.78 19.26
C ARG A 90 -10.40 -7.39 20.66
N GLU A 91 -11.51 -7.98 21.11
CA GLU A 91 -12.12 -7.76 22.42
C GLU A 91 -11.83 -8.90 23.43
N ALA A 92 -11.00 -9.87 23.05
CA ALA A 92 -10.66 -11.07 23.84
C ALA A 92 -9.20 -11.07 24.32
#